data_AF-X6N369-F1
#
_entry.id   AF-X6N369-F1
#
_cell.length_a   1.000
_cell.length_b   1.000
_cell.length_c   1.000
_cell.angle_alpha   90.00
_cell.angle_beta   90.00
_cell.angle_gamma   90.00
#
_symmetry.space_group_name_H-M   'P 1'
#
loop_
_entity.id
_entity.type
_entity.pdbx_description
1 polymer ?
#
loop_
_entity_poly.entity_id
_entity_poly.type
_entity_poly.pdbx_seq_one_letter_code
_entity_poly.pdbx_strand_id
1 'polypeptide(L)'
;MEYFFNKVKQVMKENYEPIHDDVLRAKVRTTGIMERTYDINDAFISIYDVGGQRNERKKWIHCFTGVTAVIYVAALNHYKQVLFEDEERNAMHESLDLFANLCSSKWFRTVPMILFLNKDDLFKESLRDGISLSCCFNIEVQIFDNCYRQALEFVRIQYVKCDVRNNDNNSDQKPICRIFPVSFFFFFF
;
A
#
# COMPACT_ATOMS: atom_id res chain seq x y z
N MET A 1 16.21 -3.64 6.65
CA MET A 1 17.48 -4.40 6.82
C MET A 1 18.09 -4.13 8.18
N GLU A 2 18.12 -2.88 8.64
CA GLU A 2 18.68 -2.49 9.95
C GLU A 2 18.17 -3.34 11.13
N TYR A 3 16.86 -3.63 11.20
CA TYR A 3 16.28 -4.49 12.24
C TYR A 3 17.02 -5.84 12.41
N PHE A 4 17.23 -6.59 11.32
CA PHE A 4 17.91 -7.89 11.37
C PHE A 4 19.42 -7.75 11.55
N PHE A 5 20.03 -6.68 11.02
CA PHE A 5 21.46 -6.41 11.29
C PHE A 5 21.73 -6.15 12.77
N ASN A 6 20.85 -5.40 13.45
CA ASN A 6 20.95 -5.17 14.89
C ASN A 6 20.75 -6.45 15.71
N LYS A 7 20.09 -7.46 15.13
CA LYS A 7 19.86 -8.79 15.73
C LYS A 7 20.77 -9.89 15.17
N VAL A 8 21.79 -9.57 14.38
CA VAL A 8 22.58 -10.59 13.64
C VAL A 8 23.13 -11.68 14.55
N LYS A 9 23.64 -11.34 15.73
CA LYS A 9 24.18 -12.31 16.70
C LYS A 9 23.12 -13.25 17.27
N GLN A 10 21.85 -12.82 17.31
CA GLN A 10 20.74 -13.64 17.79
C GLN A 10 20.24 -14.55 16.68
N VAL A 11 20.04 -14.00 15.47
CA VAL A 11 19.56 -14.74 14.28
C VAL A 11 20.52 -15.85 13.87
N MET A 12 21.83 -15.68 14.11
CA MET A 12 22.86 -16.65 13.75
C MET A 12 23.06 -17.79 14.78
N LYS A 13 22.31 -17.82 15.89
CA LYS A 13 22.41 -18.94 16.85
C LYS A 13 21.78 -20.20 16.27
N GLU A 14 22.38 -21.37 16.55
CA GLU A 14 21.87 -22.67 16.07
C GLU A 14 20.43 -22.97 16.54
N ASN A 15 20.03 -22.44 17.69
CA ASN A 15 18.70 -22.61 18.28
C ASN A 15 17.85 -21.34 18.19
N TYR A 16 18.08 -20.49 17.20
CA TYR A 16 17.25 -19.30 16.98
C TYR A 16 15.83 -19.68 16.56
N GLU A 17 14.86 -19.27 17.37
CA GLU A 17 13.44 -19.32 17.01
C GLU A 17 12.93 -17.89 16.79
N PRO A 18 12.37 -17.56 15.61
CA PRO A 18 11.92 -16.21 15.32
C PRO A 18 10.72 -15.86 16.19
N ILE A 19 10.79 -14.70 16.86
CA ILE A 19 9.62 -14.17 17.56
C ILE A 19 8.64 -13.58 16.55
N HIS A 20 7.42 -13.28 17.00
CA HIS A 20 6.37 -12.76 16.14
C HIS A 20 6.82 -11.54 15.31
N ASP A 21 7.53 -10.58 15.92
CA ASP A 21 8.05 -9.39 15.21
C ASP A 21 9.10 -9.73 14.14
N ASP A 22 9.88 -10.80 14.33
CA ASP A 22 10.82 -11.27 13.30
C ASP A 22 10.08 -11.82 12.10
N VAL A 23 9.02 -12.60 12.33
CA VAL A 23 8.14 -13.09 11.26
C VAL A 23 7.45 -11.92 10.56
N LEU A 24 6.94 -10.94 11.31
CA LEU A 24 6.26 -9.78 10.73
C LEU A 24 7.19 -8.91 9.85
N ARG A 25 8.48 -8.86 10.17
CA ARG A 25 9.48 -8.03 9.45
C ARG A 25 10.25 -8.81 8.38
N ALA A 26 10.11 -10.12 8.33
CA ALA A 26 10.71 -10.95 7.29
C ALA A 26 10.10 -10.62 5.93
N LYS A 27 10.95 -10.18 4.99
CA LYS A 27 10.49 -9.86 3.64
C LYS A 27 10.58 -11.10 2.75
N VAL A 28 9.46 -11.79 2.59
CA VAL A 28 9.29 -12.84 1.58
C VAL A 28 8.50 -12.27 0.40
N ARG A 29 8.95 -12.48 -0.83
CA ARG A 29 8.19 -12.06 -2.01
C ARG A 29 7.03 -13.02 -2.22
N THR A 30 5.80 -12.52 -2.20
CA THR A 30 4.64 -13.28 -2.67
C THR A 30 4.77 -13.52 -4.17
N THR A 31 4.68 -14.79 -4.58
CA THR A 31 4.56 -15.21 -5.97
C THR A 31 3.25 -15.97 -6.14
N GLY A 32 2.56 -15.72 -7.26
CA GLY A 32 1.24 -16.28 -7.51
C GLY A 32 0.13 -15.59 -6.72
N ILE A 33 -0.92 -16.36 -6.45
CA ILE A 33 -2.12 -15.97 -5.72
C ILE A 33 -2.25 -16.93 -4.55
N MET A 34 -2.36 -16.40 -3.34
CA MET A 34 -2.63 -17.16 -2.14
C MET A 34 -4.02 -16.82 -1.63
N GLU A 35 -4.81 -17.84 -1.35
CA GLU A 35 -6.13 -17.68 -0.74
C GLU A 35 -6.08 -18.14 0.71
N ARG A 36 -6.67 -17.33 1.60
CA ARG A 36 -6.89 -17.69 3.01
C ARG A 36 -8.33 -17.40 3.38
N THR A 37 -8.99 -18.35 4.00
CA THR A 37 -10.36 -18.19 4.49
C THR A 37 -10.37 -18.16 6.01
N TYR A 38 -11.09 -17.21 6.57
CA TYR A 38 -11.26 -16.99 7.99
C TYR A 38 -12.74 -17.04 8.34
N ASP A 39 -13.05 -17.64 9.49
CA ASP A 39 -14.36 -17.59 10.11
C ASP A 39 -14.28 -16.64 11.31
N ILE A 40 -14.93 -15.48 11.22
CA ILE A 40 -14.85 -14.41 12.23
C ILE A 40 -16.26 -13.93 12.54
N ASN A 41 -16.73 -14.18 13.76
CA ASN A 41 -18.06 -13.73 14.24
C ASN A 41 -19.20 -14.13 13.27
N ASP A 42 -19.24 -15.39 12.86
CA ASP A 42 -20.21 -15.95 11.90
C ASP A 42 -20.13 -15.35 10.48
N ALA A 43 -19.03 -14.67 10.16
CA ALA A 43 -18.72 -14.19 8.82
C ALA A 43 -17.54 -14.95 8.20
N PHE A 44 -17.77 -15.50 7.00
CA PHE A 44 -16.72 -16.12 6.19
C PHE A 44 -16.01 -15.07 5.35
N ILE A 45 -14.73 -14.86 5.60
CA ILE A 45 -13.89 -13.90 4.88
C ILE A 45 -12.81 -14.66 4.12
N SER A 46 -12.86 -14.60 2.79
CA SER A 46 -11.80 -15.08 1.91
C SER A 46 -10.91 -13.91 1.48
N ILE A 47 -9.63 -13.99 1.81
CA ILE A 47 -8.59 -13.02 1.48
C ILE A 47 -7.69 -13.62 0.40
N TYR A 48 -7.54 -12.89 -0.71
CA TYR A 48 -6.62 -13.24 -1.78
C TYR A 48 -5.40 -12.31 -1.72
N ASP A 49 -4.24 -12.83 -1.31
CA ASP A 49 -2.95 -12.13 -1.41
C ASP A 49 -2.35 -12.40 -2.80
N VAL A 50 -1.97 -11.33 -3.49
CA VAL A 50 -1.48 -11.37 -4.86
C VAL A 50 -0.12 -10.69 -4.96
N GLY A 51 0.81 -11.30 -5.69
CA GLY A 51 2.12 -10.71 -5.94
C GLY A 51 2.02 -9.34 -6.63
N GLY A 52 2.63 -8.31 -6.05
CA GLY A 52 2.59 -6.92 -6.55
C GLY A 52 3.56 -6.58 -7.69
N GLN A 53 4.54 -7.44 -7.95
CA GLN A 53 5.59 -7.21 -8.95
C GLN A 53 5.02 -7.24 -10.36
N ARG A 54 5.62 -6.49 -11.30
CA ARG A 54 5.10 -6.36 -12.68
C ARG A 54 4.84 -7.72 -13.36
N ASN A 55 5.71 -8.70 -13.13
CA ASN A 55 5.58 -10.05 -13.69
C ASN A 55 4.43 -10.88 -13.08
N GLU A 56 3.99 -10.54 -11.87
CA GLU A 56 2.93 -11.24 -11.15
C GLU A 56 1.54 -10.69 -11.49
N ARG A 57 1.45 -9.41 -11.90
CA ARG A 57 0.18 -8.71 -12.17
C ARG A 57 -0.68 -9.35 -13.25
N LYS A 58 -0.07 -10.06 -14.22
CA LYS A 58 -0.83 -10.82 -15.24
C LYS A 58 -1.75 -11.89 -14.63
N LYS A 59 -1.41 -12.39 -13.44
CA LYS A 59 -2.17 -13.43 -12.73
C LYS A 59 -3.40 -12.87 -12.02
N TRP A 60 -3.44 -11.56 -11.73
CA TRP A 60 -4.51 -10.94 -10.95
C TRP A 60 -5.91 -11.14 -11.55
N ILE A 61 -6.02 -11.26 -12.87
CA ILE A 61 -7.31 -11.51 -13.54
C ILE A 61 -8.05 -12.75 -13.00
N HIS A 62 -7.33 -13.73 -12.45
CA HIS A 62 -7.91 -14.94 -11.87
C HIS A 62 -8.68 -14.70 -10.57
N CYS A 63 -8.50 -13.56 -9.90
CA CYS A 63 -9.19 -13.22 -8.65
C CYS A 63 -10.16 -12.03 -8.79
N PHE A 64 -10.46 -11.57 -10.01
CA PHE A 64 -11.26 -10.35 -10.22
C PHE A 64 -12.78 -10.56 -10.15
N THR A 65 -13.25 -11.81 -10.17
CA THR A 65 -14.67 -12.15 -10.12
C THR A 65 -15.14 -12.37 -8.68
N GLY A 66 -16.30 -11.83 -8.30
CA GLY A 66 -16.90 -12.09 -6.98
C GLY A 66 -16.25 -11.33 -5.81
N VAL A 67 -15.39 -10.36 -6.10
CA VAL A 67 -14.70 -9.56 -5.08
C VAL A 67 -15.67 -8.61 -4.38
N THR A 68 -15.71 -8.66 -3.05
CA THR A 68 -16.55 -7.76 -2.24
C THR A 68 -15.92 -6.37 -2.08
N ALA A 69 -14.60 -6.31 -1.92
CA ALA A 69 -13.82 -5.07 -1.85
C ALA A 69 -12.38 -5.35 -2.25
N VAL A 70 -11.69 -4.34 -2.79
CA VAL A 70 -10.25 -4.41 -3.09
C VAL A 70 -9.50 -3.62 -2.04
N ILE A 71 -8.50 -4.22 -1.40
CA ILE A 71 -7.57 -3.53 -0.51
C ILE A 71 -6.31 -3.21 -1.31
N TYR A 72 -6.06 -1.92 -1.54
CA TYR A 72 -4.84 -1.44 -2.20
C TYR A 72 -3.87 -0.89 -1.17
N VAL A 73 -2.67 -1.48 -1.09
CA VAL A 73 -1.63 -1.06 -0.14
C VAL A 73 -0.57 -0.25 -0.87
N ALA A 74 -0.54 1.05 -0.61
CA ALA A 74 0.46 1.98 -1.13
C ALA A 74 1.51 2.28 -0.06
N ALA A 75 2.79 2.19 -0.43
CA ALA A 75 3.88 2.55 0.48
C ALA A 75 4.18 4.05 0.38
N LEU A 76 4.05 4.76 1.50
CA LEU A 76 4.30 6.21 1.56
C LEU A 76 5.75 6.55 1.25
N ASN A 77 6.71 5.72 1.68
CA ASN A 77 8.14 5.96 1.45
C ASN A 77 8.57 5.82 -0.04
N HIS A 78 7.68 5.40 -0.95
CA HIS A 78 8.00 5.25 -2.38
C HIS A 78 8.24 6.57 -3.11
N TYR A 79 7.83 7.72 -2.53
CA TYR A 79 8.03 9.03 -3.17
C TYR A 79 9.53 9.32 -3.43
N LYS A 80 10.43 8.80 -2.58
CA LYS A 80 11.87 8.96 -2.71
C LYS A 80 12.59 7.73 -3.31
N GLN A 81 11.85 6.80 -3.90
CA GLN A 81 12.39 5.54 -4.41
C GLN A 81 12.05 5.34 -5.88
N VAL A 82 12.96 4.70 -6.61
CA VAL A 82 12.72 4.19 -7.95
C VAL A 82 12.34 2.71 -7.88
N LEU A 83 11.76 2.17 -8.95
CA LEU A 83 11.42 0.75 -8.99
C LEU A 83 12.68 -0.12 -9.04
N PHE A 84 12.58 -1.33 -8.48
CA PHE A 84 13.67 -2.31 -8.62
C PHE A 84 13.76 -2.82 -10.06
N GLU A 85 12.62 -2.93 -10.75
CA GLU A 85 12.56 -3.39 -12.14
C GLU A 85 12.92 -2.30 -13.16
N ASP A 86 13.00 -1.03 -12.75
CA ASP A 86 13.07 0.15 -13.62
C ASP A 86 13.57 1.37 -12.83
N GLU A 87 14.88 1.61 -12.87
CA GLU A 87 15.55 2.65 -12.06
C GLU A 87 15.23 4.08 -12.51
N GLU A 88 14.60 4.25 -13.68
CA GLU A 88 14.20 5.57 -14.17
C GLU A 88 12.79 5.95 -13.69
N ARG A 89 11.97 4.97 -13.28
CA ARG A 89 10.59 5.22 -12.85
C ARG A 89 10.48 5.32 -11.33
N ASN A 90 9.96 6.45 -10.88
CA ASN A 90 9.59 6.65 -9.48
C ASN A 90 8.50 5.65 -9.03
N ALA A 91 8.71 5.02 -7.88
CA ALA A 91 7.85 3.95 -7.37
C ALA A 91 6.47 4.46 -6.91
N MET A 92 6.34 5.72 -6.50
CA MET A 92 5.05 6.30 -6.13
C MET A 92 4.21 6.62 -7.38
N HIS A 93 4.81 7.13 -8.44
CA HIS A 93 4.11 7.34 -9.72
C HIS A 93 3.59 6.02 -10.32
N GLU A 94 4.42 4.97 -10.35
CA GLU A 94 3.97 3.63 -10.76
C GLU A 94 2.76 3.15 -9.93
N SER A 95 2.77 3.40 -8.62
CA SER A 95 1.68 3.01 -7.73
C SER A 95 0.40 3.81 -8.00
N LEU A 96 0.50 5.11 -8.30
CA LEU A 96 -0.64 5.94 -8.69
C LEU A 96 -1.25 5.46 -10.02
N ASP A 97 -0.41 5.18 -11.02
CA ASP A 97 -0.86 4.66 -12.31
C ASP A 97 -1.55 3.29 -12.17
N LEU A 98 -0.98 2.40 -11.35
CA LEU A 98 -1.58 1.10 -11.08
C LEU A 98 -2.94 1.24 -10.38
N PHE A 99 -3.03 2.12 -9.38
CA PHE A 99 -4.28 2.38 -8.68
C PHE A 99 -5.35 2.97 -9.61
N ALA A 100 -5.00 3.91 -10.47
CA ALA A 100 -5.90 4.48 -11.48
C ALA A 100 -6.42 3.40 -12.46
N ASN A 101 -5.53 2.53 -12.93
CA ASN A 101 -5.89 1.40 -13.80
C ASN A 101 -6.84 0.40 -13.11
N LEU A 102 -6.64 0.15 -11.81
CA LEU A 102 -7.56 -0.70 -11.04
C LEU A 102 -8.93 -0.03 -10.86
N CYS A 103 -8.98 1.25 -10.52
CA CYS A 103 -10.23 1.99 -10.33
C CYS A 103 -11.05 2.09 -11.63
N SER A 104 -10.38 2.24 -12.78
CA SER A 104 -11.00 2.29 -14.11
C SER A 104 -11.33 0.92 -14.71
N SER A 105 -10.87 -0.16 -14.09
CA SER A 105 -11.12 -1.53 -14.56
C SER A 105 -12.61 -1.86 -14.55
N LYS A 106 -13.09 -2.45 -15.64
CA LYS A 106 -14.49 -2.93 -15.76
C LYS A 106 -14.90 -3.90 -14.64
N TRP A 107 -13.93 -4.65 -14.11
CA TRP A 107 -14.15 -5.64 -13.06
C TRP A 107 -14.46 -4.99 -11.71
N PHE A 108 -13.95 -3.78 -11.47
CA PHE A 108 -14.06 -3.11 -10.18
C PHE A 108 -14.96 -1.88 -10.22
N ARG A 109 -15.74 -1.68 -11.29
CA ARG A 109 -16.55 -0.47 -11.47
C ARG A 109 -17.46 -0.16 -10.28
N THR A 110 -18.07 -1.18 -9.69
CA THR A 110 -18.95 -1.07 -8.51
C THR A 110 -18.30 -1.58 -7.23
N VAL A 111 -17.05 -2.03 -7.28
CA VAL A 111 -16.35 -2.62 -6.15
C VAL A 111 -15.67 -1.51 -5.33
N PRO A 112 -15.92 -1.47 -4.00
CA PRO A 112 -15.21 -0.59 -3.07
C PRO A 112 -13.69 -0.74 -3.14
N MET A 113 -12.99 0.39 -3.14
CA MET A 113 -11.53 0.45 -3.06
C MET A 113 -11.16 0.89 -1.65
N ILE A 114 -10.39 0.10 -0.92
CA ILE A 114 -9.89 0.44 0.41
C ILE A 114 -8.41 0.75 0.26
N LEU A 115 -8.03 2.01 0.51
CA LEU A 115 -6.63 2.44 0.36
C LEU A 115 -5.93 2.43 1.72
N PHE A 116 -4.84 1.67 1.80
CA PHE A 116 -3.93 1.68 2.93
C PHE A 116 -2.62 2.38 2.56
N LEU A 117 -2.34 3.48 3.27
CA LEU A 117 -1.07 4.20 3.18
C LEU A 117 -0.11 3.62 4.23
N ASN A 118 0.72 2.67 3.80
CA ASN A 118 1.63 1.91 4.65
C ASN A 118 3.01 2.58 4.74
N LYS A 119 3.85 2.11 5.68
CA LYS A 119 5.20 2.62 5.98
C LYS A 119 5.20 4.09 6.40
N ASP A 120 4.19 4.44 7.17
CA ASP A 120 4.00 5.77 7.77
C ASP A 120 5.17 6.18 8.68
N ASP A 121 5.75 5.20 9.37
CA ASP A 121 6.98 5.34 10.16
C ASP A 121 8.15 5.86 9.32
N LEU A 122 8.43 5.22 8.18
CA LEU A 122 9.50 5.62 7.26
C LEU A 122 9.20 6.95 6.56
N PHE A 123 7.93 7.25 6.33
CA PHE A 123 7.50 8.53 5.77
C PHE A 123 7.76 9.68 6.73
N LYS A 124 7.35 9.54 8.00
CA LYS A 124 7.62 10.51 9.07
C LYS A 124 9.11 10.75 9.24
N GLU A 125 9.92 9.69 9.25
CA GLU A 125 11.37 9.78 9.33
C GLU A 125 11.94 10.58 8.16
N SER A 126 11.55 10.25 6.93
CA SER A 126 12.05 10.94 5.73
C SER A 126 11.72 12.44 5.71
N LEU A 127 10.53 12.81 6.18
CA LEU A 127 10.15 14.22 6.31
C LEU A 127 10.97 14.94 7.39
N ARG A 128 11.27 14.26 8.51
CA ARG A 128 12.16 14.82 9.56
C ARG A 128 13.59 15.02 9.05
N ASP A 129 14.06 14.14 8.17
CA ASP A 129 15.36 14.27 7.51
C ASP A 129 15.41 15.36 6.42
N GLY A 130 14.31 16.10 6.22
CA GLY A 130 14.21 17.18 5.24
C GLY A 130 13.98 16.70 3.80
N ILE A 131 13.68 15.41 3.58
CA ILE A 131 13.38 14.89 2.25
C ILE A 131 11.92 15.20 1.91
N SER A 132 11.71 16.34 1.25
CA SER A 132 10.38 16.81 0.84
C SER A 132 9.76 15.97 -0.27
N LEU A 133 8.42 15.98 -0.35
CA LEU A 133 7.64 15.42 -1.45
C LEU A 133 7.97 16.03 -2.82
N SER A 134 8.64 17.19 -2.86
CA SER A 134 9.07 17.84 -4.11
C SER A 134 10.05 17.03 -4.95
N CYS A 135 10.73 16.02 -4.37
CA CYS A 135 11.55 15.09 -5.13
C CYS A 135 10.74 14.12 -6.01
N CYS A 136 9.45 13.95 -5.68
CA CYS A 136 8.52 13.12 -6.42
C CYS A 136 7.55 13.97 -7.24
N PHE A 137 6.96 14.97 -6.62
CA PHE A 137 5.91 15.79 -7.21
C PHE A 137 6.50 17.15 -7.59
N ASN A 138 6.12 17.71 -8.74
CA ASN A 138 6.53 19.06 -9.12
C ASN A 138 5.70 20.10 -8.34
N ILE A 139 6.05 20.30 -7.06
CA ILE A 139 5.36 21.16 -6.09
C ILE A 139 6.31 22.18 -5.48
N GLU A 140 5.79 23.36 -5.15
CA GLU A 140 6.55 24.38 -4.44
C GLU A 140 6.85 23.94 -2.99
N VAL A 141 8.11 24.09 -2.58
CA VAL A 141 8.64 23.62 -1.28
C VAL A 141 7.91 24.24 -0.09
N GLN A 142 7.41 25.47 -0.24
CA GLN A 142 6.71 26.21 0.82
C GLN A 142 5.38 25.57 1.25
N ILE A 143 4.81 24.65 0.47
CA ILE A 143 3.49 24.06 0.75
C ILE A 143 3.53 23.09 1.95
N PHE A 144 4.71 22.59 2.33
CA PHE A 144 4.83 21.45 3.24
C PHE A 144 5.71 21.64 4.47
N ASP A 145 6.12 22.87 4.83
CA ASP A 145 7.02 23.20 5.96
C ASP A 145 6.91 22.20 7.15
N ASN A 146 7.69 21.12 7.05
CA ASN A 146 7.73 19.91 7.89
C ASN A 146 6.39 19.37 8.47
N CYS A 147 5.25 19.69 7.87
CA CYS A 147 3.96 19.28 8.41
C CYS A 147 3.55 17.92 7.84
N TYR A 148 3.92 16.85 8.56
CA TYR A 148 3.52 15.47 8.27
C TYR A 148 2.04 15.34 7.86
N ARG A 149 1.12 16.05 8.54
CA ARG A 149 -0.31 16.01 8.23
C ARG A 149 -0.62 16.53 6.83
N GLN A 150 -0.02 17.65 6.44
CA GLN A 150 -0.22 18.21 5.09
C GLN A 150 0.37 17.30 4.03
N ALA A 151 1.57 16.76 4.27
CA ALA A 151 2.22 15.85 3.35
C ALA A 151 1.43 14.54 3.16
N LEU A 152 0.94 13.94 4.26
CA LEU A 152 0.08 12.76 4.21
C LEU A 152 -1.21 13.05 3.46
N GLU A 153 -1.86 14.17 3.77
CA GLU A 153 -3.10 14.58 3.12
C GLU A 153 -2.91 14.84 1.62
N PHE A 154 -1.77 15.41 1.23
CA PHE A 154 -1.45 15.59 -0.18
C PHE A 154 -1.34 14.25 -0.90
N VAL A 155 -0.58 13.30 -0.36
CA VAL A 155 -0.46 11.95 -0.96
C VAL A 155 -1.82 11.27 -1.04
N ARG A 156 -2.63 11.39 0.03
CA ARG A 156 -4.01 10.90 0.07
C ARG A 156 -4.85 11.45 -1.08
N ILE A 157 -4.79 12.77 -1.31
CA ILE A 157 -5.51 13.45 -2.39
C ILE A 157 -5.05 12.94 -3.76
N GLN A 158 -3.76 12.66 -3.96
CA GLN A 158 -3.28 12.12 -5.24
C GLN A 158 -3.95 10.77 -5.58
N TYR A 159 -4.04 9.86 -4.61
CA TYR A 159 -4.74 8.59 -4.83
C TYR A 159 -6.24 8.77 -5.02
N VAL A 160 -6.90 9.63 -4.24
CA VAL A 160 -8.34 9.87 -4.40
C VAL A 160 -8.67 10.42 -5.79
N LYS A 161 -7.81 11.29 -6.35
CA LYS A 161 -7.97 11.83 -7.71
C LYS A 161 -7.90 10.76 -8.81
N CYS A 162 -7.18 9.66 -8.58
CA CYS A 162 -7.13 8.54 -9.52
C CYS A 162 -8.48 7.80 -9.64
N ASP A 163 -9.32 7.89 -8.62
CA ASP A 163 -10.64 7.25 -8.63
C ASP A 163 -11.71 8.21 -9.19
N VAL A 164 -11.77 8.25 -10.52
CA VAL A 164 -12.69 9.10 -11.29
C VAL A 164 -14.17 8.84 -11.00
N ARG A 165 -14.53 7.69 -10.41
CA ARG A 165 -15.90 7.37 -10.00
C ARG A 165 -16.40 8.31 -8.90
N ASN A 166 -15.48 8.93 -8.15
CA ASN A 166 -15.84 9.90 -7.11
C ASN A 166 -16.23 11.29 -7.67
N ASN A 167 -16.04 11.55 -8.97
CA ASN A 167 -16.42 12.82 -9.60
C ASN A 167 -17.89 12.82 -10.09
N ASP A 168 -18.52 11.65 -10.19
CA ASP A 168 -19.92 11.51 -10.56
C ASP A 168 -20.80 11.77 -9.32
N ASN A 169 -21.15 13.04 -9.10
CA ASN A 169 -21.97 13.50 -7.98
C ASN A 169 -23.38 12.89 -8.01
N ASN A 170 -23.62 11.89 -7.16
CA ASN A 170 -24.89 11.71 -6.46
C ASN A 170 -24.59 11.75 -4.96
N SER A 171 -25.10 12.78 -4.28
CA SER A 171 -24.72 13.24 -2.94
C SER A 171 -25.05 12.29 -1.78
N ASP A 172 -25.55 11.09 -2.05
CA ASP A 172 -25.91 10.09 -1.04
C ASP A 172 -24.97 8.87 -1.01
N GLN A 173 -23.96 8.82 -1.89
CA GLN A 173 -23.04 7.69 -1.98
C GLN A 173 -21.72 8.00 -1.26
N LYS A 174 -21.50 7.38 -0.08
CA LYS A 174 -20.23 7.46 0.67
C LYS A 174 -19.06 7.16 -0.28
N PRO A 175 -17.94 7.90 -0.22
CA PRO A 175 -16.82 7.72 -1.13
C PRO A 175 -16.40 6.25 -1.17
N ILE A 176 -16.28 5.73 -2.40
CA ILE A 176 -15.93 4.33 -2.69
C ILE A 176 -14.49 4.04 -2.23
N CYS A 177 -13.67 5.09 -2.10
CA CYS A 177 -12.37 5.08 -1.45
C CYS A 177 -12.49 5.40 0.06
N ARG A 178 -12.49 4.35 0.91
CA ARG A 178 -12.36 4.52 2.36
C ARG A 178 -10.91 4.31 2.78
N ILE A 179 -10.36 5.32 3.44
CA ILE A 179 -8.99 5.30 3.94
C ILE A 179 -9.08 5.02 5.44
N PHE A 180 -8.55 3.89 5.86
CA PHE A 180 -8.37 3.62 7.28
C PHE A 180 -6.92 3.87 7.65
N PRO A 181 -6.65 4.60 8.75
CA PRO A 181 -5.31 4.60 9.32
C PRO A 181 -4.95 3.15 9.69
N VAL A 182 -3.72 2.76 9.37
CA VAL A 182 -3.17 1.41 9.62
C VAL A 182 -3.32 0.97 11.09
N SER A 183 -3.54 1.91 12.00
CA SER A 183 -3.84 1.70 13.42
C SER A 183 -5.12 0.90 13.70
N PHE A 184 -6.05 0.79 12.74
CA PHE A 184 -7.38 0.21 12.96
C PHE A 184 -7.56 -1.22 12.46
N PHE A 185 -6.58 -1.79 11.76
CA PHE A 185 -6.69 -3.17 11.27
C PHE A 185 -5.38 -3.91 11.50
N PHE A 186 -5.47 -4.94 12.34
CA PHE A 186 -4.47 -6.00 12.40
C PHE A 186 -4.41 -6.66 11.02
N PHE A 187 -3.34 -6.40 10.29
CA PHE A 187 -2.98 -7.22 9.15
C PHE A 187 -2.49 -8.56 9.68
N PHE A 188 -3.22 -9.63 9.37
CA PHE A 188 -2.61 -10.95 9.25
C PHE A 188 -2.25 -11.15 7.78
N PHE A 189 -0.99 -11.53 7.54
CA PHE A 189 -0.37 -11.74 6.23
C PHE A 189 -1.07 -12.80 5.36
#